data_AF-A0A6A3ACH0-F1
#
_entry.id   AF-A0A6A3ACH0-F1
#
_cell.length_a   1.000
_cell.length_b   1.000
_cell.length_c   1.000
_cell.angle_alpha   90.00
_cell.angle_beta   90.00
_cell.angle_gamma   90.00
#
_symmetry.space_group_name_H-M   'P 1'
#
loop_
_entity.id
_entity.type
_entity.pdbx_description
1 polymer ?
#
loop_
_entity_poly.entity_id
_entity_poly.type
_entity_poly.pdbx_seq_one_letter_code
_entity_poly.pdbx_strand_id
1 'polypeptide(L)'
;MPAADHKLAKLIRLNPLVQRFMLYQRGCFAAGTAISCQGLAENNADARVLAVCSENMVGCFQPPSETHLDVLVGSALFSDGAAAVVVGANPDTTVKERPSFQIIPAKQAIIPDSDEIIVAKIREMGMAYYLSKKLPKVIANHIEQSLMETFSPLGIHDLNKLFYVVHPGGPAVLKQIEEKLGLDNDKLKASWHVLIEYGNMWSPSVLFVLDEMRKNTTEEGRAAAATAATIMEGLEWGVLLAFGPGVTVETVFKGLCETWRSELELHPDFHNTSSTILASTLHIRRLNTRNPGLANTNTSSRLDSRTGSNQAVPGNGTFIDVRRLLGDYWASLSWRGRLLPGWPYGRHF
;
A
#
# COMPACT_ATOMS: atom_id res chain seq x y z
N MET A 1 19.48 10.09 15.01
CA MET A 1 18.33 9.85 15.92
C MET A 1 17.75 8.47 15.64
N PRO A 2 17.08 7.80 16.61
CA PRO A 2 16.33 6.58 16.32
C PRO A 2 15.24 6.84 15.27
N ALA A 3 15.14 5.97 14.28
CA ALA A 3 14.19 6.09 13.17
C ALA A 3 12.77 5.61 13.56
N ALA A 4 11.83 5.74 12.62
CA ALA A 4 10.41 5.46 12.84
C ALA A 4 10.15 3.97 13.14
N ASP A 5 10.87 3.07 12.49
CA ASP A 5 10.86 1.62 12.74
C ASP A 5 11.19 1.27 14.21
N HIS A 6 12.18 1.95 14.82
CA HIS A 6 12.51 1.78 16.24
C HIS A 6 11.34 2.21 17.14
N LYS A 7 10.73 3.37 16.85
CA LYS A 7 9.59 3.88 17.62
C LYS A 7 8.39 2.94 17.49
N LEU A 8 8.08 2.48 16.28
CA LEU A 8 7.01 1.54 15.99
C LEU A 8 7.22 0.22 16.73
N ALA A 9 8.40 -0.39 16.61
CA ALA A 9 8.73 -1.65 17.27
C ALA A 9 8.52 -1.58 18.79
N LYS A 10 8.87 -0.45 19.42
CA LYS A 10 8.60 -0.21 20.85
C LYS A 10 7.10 -0.04 21.15
N LEU A 11 6.37 0.71 20.32
CA LEU A 11 4.94 0.97 20.53
C LEU A 11 4.11 -0.31 20.49
N ILE A 12 4.39 -1.18 19.52
CA ILE A 12 3.68 -2.46 19.37
C ILE A 12 4.39 -3.63 20.09
N ARG A 13 5.45 -3.33 20.85
CA ARG A 13 6.19 -4.27 21.72
C ARG A 13 6.71 -5.51 20.99
N LEU A 14 7.31 -5.31 19.81
CA LEU A 14 7.99 -6.39 19.10
C LEU A 14 9.17 -6.91 19.92
N ASN A 15 9.60 -8.15 19.61
CA ASN A 15 10.82 -8.72 20.15
C ASN A 15 11.99 -7.74 19.95
N PRO A 16 12.80 -7.42 20.99
CA PRO A 16 13.96 -6.53 20.85
C PRO A 16 14.99 -6.97 19.78
N LEU A 17 15.01 -8.25 19.43
CA LEU A 17 15.86 -8.83 18.39
C LEU A 17 15.25 -8.76 16.98
N VAL A 18 14.10 -8.09 16.80
CA VAL A 18 13.47 -7.95 15.50
C VAL A 18 14.42 -7.27 14.51
N GLN A 19 14.58 -7.89 13.34
CA GLN A 19 15.30 -7.29 12.22
C GLN A 19 14.46 -6.15 11.64
N ARG A 20 15.07 -4.99 11.44
CA ARG A 20 14.36 -3.77 11.00
C ARG A 20 15.04 -3.16 9.79
N PHE A 21 14.23 -2.75 8.83
CA PHE A 21 14.66 -2.03 7.64
C PHE A 21 13.80 -0.78 7.52
N MET A 22 14.43 0.39 7.61
CA MET A 22 13.74 1.67 7.48
C MET A 22 13.96 2.26 6.09
N LEU A 23 12.88 2.49 5.35
CA LEU A 23 12.89 3.10 4.03
C LEU A 23 12.37 4.54 4.13
N TYR A 24 13.26 5.52 4.14
CA TYR A 24 12.88 6.94 4.09
C TYR A 24 12.90 7.46 2.65
N GLN A 25 12.00 8.42 2.37
CA GLN A 25 12.02 9.26 1.16
C GLN A 25 12.00 8.49 -0.17
N ARG A 26 11.27 7.37 -0.22
CA ARG A 26 11.06 6.59 -1.44
C ARG A 26 9.90 7.11 -2.29
N GLY A 27 8.98 7.87 -1.70
CA GLY A 27 7.79 8.38 -2.38
C GLY A 27 6.72 7.30 -2.57
N CYS A 28 5.80 7.54 -3.50
CA CYS A 28 4.57 6.76 -3.63
C CYS A 28 4.76 5.27 -3.97
N PHE A 29 5.92 4.85 -4.49
CA PHE A 29 6.21 3.44 -4.79
C PHE A 29 6.74 2.63 -3.59
N ALA A 30 6.94 3.26 -2.42
CA ALA A 30 7.60 2.63 -1.28
C ALA A 30 6.90 1.36 -0.79
N ALA A 31 5.57 1.28 -0.90
CA ALA A 31 4.81 0.08 -0.51
C ALA A 31 5.14 -1.13 -1.38
N GLY A 32 5.30 -0.96 -2.69
CA GLY A 32 5.76 -2.05 -3.57
C GLY A 32 7.18 -2.50 -3.21
N THR A 33 8.05 -1.56 -2.82
CA THR A 33 9.40 -1.89 -2.31
C THR A 33 9.36 -2.60 -0.95
N ALA A 34 8.43 -2.23 -0.07
CA ALA A 34 8.27 -2.90 1.21
C ALA A 34 7.70 -4.33 1.03
N ILE A 35 6.81 -4.51 0.05
CA ILE A 35 6.30 -5.83 -0.34
C ILE A 35 7.41 -6.70 -0.94
N SER A 36 8.31 -6.14 -1.78
CA SER A 36 9.42 -6.91 -2.36
C SER A 36 10.41 -7.44 -1.31
N CYS A 37 10.33 -6.99 -0.05
CA CYS A 37 11.00 -7.65 1.07
C CYS A 37 10.45 -9.06 1.39
N GLN A 38 9.48 -9.56 0.62
CA GLN A 38 9.03 -10.95 0.63
C GLN A 38 10.18 -11.96 0.60
N GLY A 39 11.29 -11.64 -0.07
CA GLY A 39 12.49 -12.49 -0.09
C GLY A 39 13.04 -12.79 1.29
N LEU A 40 12.79 -11.94 2.29
CA LEU A 40 13.14 -12.21 3.69
C LEU A 40 12.26 -13.33 4.28
N ALA A 41 10.97 -13.35 3.92
CA ALA A 41 10.05 -14.41 4.32
C ALA A 41 10.31 -15.72 3.57
N GLU A 42 10.58 -15.66 2.26
CA GLU A 42 10.95 -16.83 1.45
C GLU A 42 12.23 -17.51 1.93
N ASN A 43 13.25 -16.73 2.28
CA ASN A 43 14.55 -17.26 2.69
C ASN A 43 14.59 -17.72 4.17
N ASN A 44 13.52 -17.51 4.93
CA ASN A 44 13.44 -17.88 6.34
C ASN A 44 12.06 -18.47 6.65
N ALA A 45 11.95 -19.80 6.72
CA ALA A 45 10.68 -20.53 6.71
C ALA A 45 9.62 -20.05 7.74
N ASP A 46 10.07 -19.61 8.92
CA ASP A 46 9.19 -19.14 10.01
C ASP A 46 9.09 -17.61 10.11
N ALA A 47 9.74 -16.87 9.20
CA ALA A 47 9.73 -15.42 9.25
C ALA A 47 8.36 -14.86 8.87
N ARG A 48 7.97 -13.82 9.59
CA ARG A 48 6.81 -12.98 9.31
C ARG A 48 7.28 -11.54 9.25
N VAL A 49 7.12 -10.93 8.08
CA VAL A 49 7.57 -9.57 7.80
C VAL A 49 6.38 -8.64 7.98
N LEU A 50 6.49 -7.69 8.91
CA LEU A 50 5.53 -6.59 9.06
C LEU A 50 6.00 -5.41 8.21
N ALA A 51 5.41 -5.22 7.03
CA ALA A 51 5.66 -4.07 6.18
C ALA A 51 4.69 -2.94 6.55
N VAL A 52 5.19 -1.75 6.86
CA VAL A 52 4.37 -0.60 7.28
C VAL A 52 4.72 0.61 6.44
N CYS A 53 3.71 1.21 5.82
CA CYS A 53 3.78 2.50 5.15
C CYS A 53 3.00 3.51 5.99
N SER A 54 3.61 4.63 6.34
CA SER A 54 2.97 5.69 7.12
C SER A 54 3.46 7.04 6.64
N GLU A 55 2.53 7.87 6.21
CA GLU A 55 2.79 9.14 5.56
C GLU A 55 2.01 10.25 6.27
N ASN A 56 2.67 11.40 6.41
CA ASN A 56 2.11 12.59 6.99
C ASN A 56 2.52 13.78 6.13
N MET A 57 1.52 14.48 5.58
CA MET A 57 1.70 15.51 4.57
C MET A 57 2.10 16.86 5.15
N VAL A 58 2.26 17.00 6.47
CA VAL A 58 2.70 18.23 7.12
C VAL A 58 4.03 18.72 6.53
N GLY A 59 4.96 17.81 6.20
CA GLY A 59 6.24 18.17 5.60
C GLY A 59 6.14 18.70 4.16
N CYS A 60 5.03 18.44 3.48
CA CYS A 60 4.77 18.84 2.09
C CYS A 60 3.79 20.01 2.00
N PHE A 61 3.18 20.41 3.12
CA PHE A 61 2.19 21.47 3.15
C PHE A 61 2.86 22.84 2.96
N GLN A 62 2.48 23.54 1.89
CA GLN A 62 3.02 24.84 1.51
C GLN A 62 1.88 25.81 1.19
N PRO A 63 2.06 27.12 1.38
CA PRO A 63 1.09 28.09 0.93
C PRO A 63 0.93 28.04 -0.60
N PRO A 64 -0.28 28.31 -1.12
CA PRO A 64 -0.50 28.34 -2.56
C PRO A 64 0.34 29.44 -3.22
N SER A 65 0.84 29.18 -4.42
CA SER A 65 1.59 30.15 -5.22
C SER A 65 1.23 30.03 -6.70
N GLU A 66 1.05 31.17 -7.37
CA GLU A 66 0.77 31.23 -8.81
C GLU A 66 1.95 30.73 -9.65
N THR A 67 3.18 30.81 -9.13
CA THR A 67 4.38 30.31 -9.81
C THR A 67 4.64 28.82 -9.58
N HIS A 68 3.88 28.18 -8.68
CA HIS A 68 4.03 26.78 -8.28
C HIS A 68 2.67 26.05 -8.28
N LEU A 69 2.11 25.84 -9.46
CA LEU A 69 0.81 25.17 -9.64
C LEU A 69 0.82 23.69 -9.21
N ASP A 70 1.98 23.05 -9.21
CA ASP A 70 2.21 21.73 -8.63
C ASP A 70 1.88 21.69 -7.13
N VAL A 71 2.22 22.74 -6.38
CA VAL A 71 1.83 22.87 -4.97
C VAL A 71 0.31 22.84 -4.81
N LEU A 72 -0.43 23.53 -5.70
CA LEU A 72 -1.90 23.50 -5.69
C LEU A 72 -2.45 22.12 -6.00
N VAL A 73 -1.90 21.43 -7.00
CA VAL A 73 -2.31 20.07 -7.36
C VAL A 73 -2.08 19.11 -6.20
N GLY A 74 -0.88 19.10 -5.62
CA GLY A 74 -0.60 18.22 -4.48
C GLY A 74 -1.38 18.60 -3.22
N SER A 75 -1.64 19.88 -2.96
CA SER A 75 -2.50 20.30 -1.83
C SER A 75 -3.95 19.83 -1.99
N ALA A 76 -4.43 19.65 -3.22
CA ALA A 76 -5.76 19.12 -3.51
C ALA A 76 -5.82 17.58 -3.49
N LEU A 77 -4.69 16.90 -3.70
CA LEU A 77 -4.62 15.44 -3.81
C LEU A 77 -4.10 14.76 -2.55
N PHE A 78 -3.06 15.31 -1.93
CA PHE A 78 -2.31 14.62 -0.88
C PHE A 78 -3.04 14.59 0.46
N SER A 79 -2.91 13.47 1.15
CA SER A 79 -3.58 13.20 2.42
C SER A 79 -2.72 12.37 3.36
N ASP A 80 -3.05 12.40 4.65
CA ASP A 80 -2.38 11.58 5.66
C ASP A 80 -2.91 10.15 5.64
N GLY A 81 -2.04 9.16 5.84
CA GLY A 81 -2.46 7.76 5.90
C GLY A 81 -1.39 6.82 6.41
N ALA A 82 -1.82 5.68 6.95
CA ALA A 82 -0.94 4.57 7.24
C ALA A 82 -1.62 3.23 6.98
N ALA A 83 -0.85 2.28 6.46
CA ALA A 83 -1.25 0.91 6.17
C ALA A 83 -0.11 -0.05 6.53
N ALA A 84 -0.48 -1.26 6.90
CA ALA A 84 0.47 -2.32 7.21
C ALA A 84 0.02 -3.64 6.58
N VAL A 85 0.96 -4.48 6.15
CA VAL A 85 0.70 -5.84 5.67
C VAL A 85 1.66 -6.82 6.33
N VAL A 86 1.18 -8.03 6.61
CA VAL A 86 2.02 -9.14 7.06
C VAL A 86 2.32 -10.04 5.88
N VAL A 87 3.59 -10.19 5.57
CA VAL A 87 4.10 -11.08 4.51
C VAL A 87 4.78 -12.28 5.15
N GLY A 88 4.47 -13.48 4.69
CA GLY A 88 5.10 -14.71 5.16
C GLY A 88 5.12 -15.79 4.07
N ALA A 89 6.05 -16.73 4.17
CA ALA A 89 6.03 -17.96 3.39
C ALA A 89 5.47 -19.10 4.25
N ASN A 90 5.01 -20.17 3.59
CA ASN A 90 4.48 -21.39 4.23
C ASN A 90 3.41 -21.08 5.32
N PRO A 91 2.20 -20.65 4.92
CA PRO A 91 1.14 -20.31 5.86
C PRO A 91 0.86 -21.44 6.86
N ASP A 92 0.90 -21.14 8.15
CA ASP A 92 0.65 -22.10 9.23
C ASP A 92 -0.85 -22.22 9.53
N THR A 93 -1.43 -23.31 9.07
CA THR A 93 -2.86 -23.62 9.28
C THR A 93 -3.20 -23.95 10.73
N THR A 94 -2.22 -24.36 11.55
CA THR A 94 -2.44 -24.71 12.97
C THR A 94 -2.78 -23.48 13.81
N VAL A 95 -2.21 -22.33 13.46
CA VAL A 95 -2.53 -21.02 14.06
C VAL A 95 -3.56 -20.23 13.25
N LYS A 96 -4.21 -20.87 12.28
CA LYS A 96 -5.28 -20.32 11.43
C LYS A 96 -4.85 -19.12 10.57
N GLU A 97 -3.62 -19.12 10.06
CA GLU A 97 -3.23 -18.14 9.05
C GLU A 97 -4.11 -18.27 7.79
N ARG A 98 -4.54 -17.14 7.23
CA ARG A 98 -5.46 -17.09 6.08
C ARG A 98 -4.84 -16.29 4.95
N PRO A 99 -4.06 -16.95 4.08
CA PRO A 99 -3.41 -16.27 2.97
C PRO A 99 -4.43 -15.57 2.07
N SER A 100 -4.18 -14.29 1.74
CA SER A 100 -5.05 -13.47 0.87
C SER A 100 -4.50 -13.34 -0.55
N PHE A 101 -3.20 -13.11 -0.71
CA PHE A 101 -2.54 -12.92 -2.01
C PHE A 101 -1.19 -13.61 -2.04
N GLN A 102 -0.90 -14.41 -3.07
CA GLN A 102 0.45 -14.93 -3.30
C GLN A 102 1.25 -13.90 -4.09
N ILE A 103 2.43 -13.59 -3.61
CA ILE A 103 3.29 -12.57 -4.21
C ILE A 103 4.32 -13.26 -5.08
N ILE A 104 4.31 -12.91 -6.36
CA ILE A 104 5.31 -13.36 -7.31
C ILE A 104 6.37 -12.25 -7.38
N PRO A 105 7.67 -12.60 -7.37
CA PRO A 105 8.74 -11.62 -7.27
C PRO A 105 8.54 -10.41 -8.20
N ALA A 106 8.59 -9.22 -7.59
CA ALA A 106 8.35 -7.95 -8.26
C ALA A 106 9.46 -7.62 -9.26
N LYS A 107 9.10 -6.91 -10.34
CA LYS A 107 10.04 -6.22 -11.22
C LYS A 107 10.01 -4.72 -10.91
N GLN A 108 11.18 -4.10 -10.89
CA GLN A 108 11.29 -2.65 -10.82
C GLN A 108 11.90 -2.16 -12.12
N ALA A 109 11.32 -1.10 -12.68
CA ALA A 109 11.77 -0.52 -13.92
C ALA A 109 12.01 0.99 -13.72
N ILE A 110 13.09 1.46 -14.33
CA ILE A 110 13.36 2.89 -14.47
C ILE A 110 12.86 3.27 -15.85
N ILE A 111 11.91 4.22 -15.91
CA ILE A 111 11.43 4.73 -17.19
C ILE A 111 12.55 5.62 -17.77
N PRO A 112 13.03 5.36 -19.01
CA PRO A 112 14.01 6.22 -19.65
C PRO A 112 13.54 7.68 -19.73
N ASP A 113 14.47 8.63 -19.58
CA ASP A 113 14.23 10.07 -19.69
C ASP A 113 13.10 10.60 -18.78
N SER A 114 12.96 10.00 -17.58
CA SER A 114 11.89 10.31 -16.63
C SER A 114 12.34 11.07 -15.38
N ASP A 115 13.61 11.47 -15.30
CA ASP A 115 14.22 12.10 -14.12
C ASP A 115 13.45 13.34 -13.62
N GLU A 116 12.83 14.09 -14.52
CA GLU A 116 12.08 15.32 -14.21
C GLU A 116 10.56 15.11 -14.12
N ILE A 117 10.07 13.87 -14.22
CA ILE A 117 8.62 13.58 -14.29
C ILE A 117 7.97 13.68 -12.91
N ILE A 118 8.60 13.10 -11.88
CA ILE A 118 8.24 13.26 -10.48
C ILE A 118 9.52 13.57 -9.72
N VAL A 119 9.60 14.75 -9.12
CA VAL A 119 10.77 15.17 -8.36
C VAL A 119 10.34 15.58 -6.96
N ALA A 120 11.03 15.10 -5.94
CA ALA A 120 10.88 15.55 -4.57
C ALA A 120 12.24 16.00 -4.02
N LYS A 121 12.29 17.19 -3.45
CA LYS A 121 13.50 17.81 -2.89
C LYS A 121 13.21 18.27 -1.47
N ILE A 122 14.05 17.84 -0.53
CA ILE A 122 14.00 18.37 0.83
C ILE A 122 14.76 19.69 0.86
N ARG A 123 14.10 20.71 1.41
CA ARG A 123 14.60 22.06 1.59
C ARG A 123 14.32 22.50 3.04
N GLU A 124 14.85 23.66 3.42
CA GLU A 124 14.60 24.26 4.74
C GLU A 124 13.11 24.50 5.00
N MET A 125 12.36 24.82 3.95
CA MET A 125 10.90 25.00 3.99
C MET A 125 10.10 23.68 4.09
N GLY A 126 10.76 22.52 4.09
CA GLY A 126 10.12 21.20 4.01
C GLY A 126 10.35 20.54 2.65
N MET A 127 9.46 19.63 2.26
CA MET A 127 9.56 18.90 1.00
C MET A 127 8.88 19.68 -0.12
N ALA A 128 9.68 20.11 -1.10
CA ALA A 128 9.19 20.66 -2.36
C ALA A 128 9.08 19.54 -3.39
N TYR A 129 7.94 19.44 -4.07
CA TYR A 129 7.71 18.43 -5.10
C TYR A 129 7.32 19.10 -6.42
N TYR A 130 7.70 18.47 -7.53
CA TYR A 130 7.40 18.91 -8.88
C TYR A 130 6.79 17.75 -9.65
N LEU A 131 5.63 18.00 -10.27
CA LEU A 131 4.89 17.03 -11.05
C LEU A 131 4.76 17.51 -12.49
N SER A 132 5.39 16.78 -13.41
CA SER A 132 5.31 17.12 -14.83
C SER A 132 3.90 16.87 -15.37
N LYS A 133 3.39 17.76 -16.23
CA LYS A 133 2.13 17.54 -16.97
C LYS A 133 2.18 16.31 -17.89
N LYS A 134 3.38 15.83 -18.23
CA LYS A 134 3.59 14.62 -19.04
C LYS A 134 3.42 13.33 -18.25
N LEU A 135 3.37 13.41 -16.91
CA LEU A 135 3.35 12.27 -16.00
C LEU A 135 2.34 11.16 -16.40
N PRO A 136 1.04 11.45 -16.62
CA PRO A 136 0.08 10.41 -16.96
C PRO A 136 0.44 9.64 -18.24
N LYS A 137 0.89 10.36 -19.27
CA LYS A 137 1.24 9.78 -20.58
C LYS A 137 2.51 8.94 -20.50
N VAL A 138 3.52 9.40 -19.76
CA VAL A 138 4.79 8.66 -19.58
C VAL A 138 4.53 7.35 -18.85
N ILE A 139 3.74 7.38 -17.76
CA ILE A 139 3.35 6.18 -17.02
C ILE A 139 2.58 5.21 -17.92
N ALA A 140 1.51 5.68 -18.57
CA ALA A 140 0.64 4.82 -19.36
C ALA A 140 1.39 4.11 -20.51
N ASN A 141 2.28 4.83 -21.20
CA ASN A 141 3.09 4.24 -22.28
C ASN A 141 4.05 3.15 -21.79
N HIS A 142 4.64 3.31 -20.61
CA HIS A 142 5.57 2.33 -20.07
C HIS A 142 4.86 1.06 -19.57
N ILE A 143 3.71 1.23 -18.89
CA ILE A 143 2.97 0.10 -18.31
C ILE A 143 2.54 -0.90 -19.39
N GLU A 144 2.02 -0.43 -20.53
CA GLU A 144 1.56 -1.34 -21.60
C GLU A 144 2.67 -2.33 -22.00
N GLN A 145 3.88 -1.82 -22.26
CA GLN A 145 5.02 -2.65 -22.61
C GLN A 145 5.40 -3.60 -21.46
N SER A 146 5.48 -3.08 -20.23
CA SER A 146 5.92 -3.87 -19.08
C SER A 146 4.94 -5.00 -18.71
N LEU A 147 3.63 -4.74 -18.80
CA LEU A 147 2.60 -5.75 -18.62
C LEU A 147 2.70 -6.83 -19.71
N MET A 148 2.86 -6.43 -20.97
CA MET A 148 3.00 -7.39 -22.07
C MET A 148 4.24 -8.26 -21.91
N GLU A 149 5.39 -7.70 -21.51
CA GLU A 149 6.61 -8.46 -21.23
C GLU A 149 6.47 -9.42 -20.05
N THR A 150 5.63 -9.06 -19.07
CA THR A 150 5.42 -9.85 -17.86
C THR A 150 4.41 -10.97 -18.05
N PHE A 151 3.32 -10.71 -18.77
CA PHE A 151 2.16 -11.61 -18.87
C PHE A 151 2.13 -12.43 -20.17
N SER A 152 2.79 -11.99 -21.25
CA SER A 152 2.88 -12.78 -22.49
C SER A 152 3.55 -14.14 -22.30
N PRO A 153 4.66 -14.28 -21.53
CA PRO A 153 5.24 -15.59 -21.22
C PRO A 153 4.30 -16.52 -20.44
N LEU A 154 3.31 -15.96 -19.74
CA LEU A 154 2.27 -16.69 -19.01
C LEU A 154 1.04 -17.00 -19.89
N GLY A 155 1.07 -16.67 -21.19
CA GLY A 155 -0.05 -16.86 -22.11
C GLY A 155 -1.22 -15.89 -21.90
N ILE A 156 -1.02 -14.82 -21.13
CA ILE A 156 -2.05 -13.81 -20.86
C ILE A 156 -1.82 -12.62 -21.78
N HIS A 157 -2.65 -12.51 -22.80
CA HIS A 157 -2.61 -11.41 -23.78
C HIS A 157 -3.78 -10.42 -23.61
N ASP A 158 -4.86 -10.86 -22.97
CA ASP A 158 -6.01 -10.01 -22.69
C ASP A 158 -5.85 -9.41 -21.29
N LEU A 159 -5.49 -8.12 -21.26
CA LEU A 159 -5.24 -7.37 -20.03
C LEU A 159 -6.50 -7.20 -19.17
N ASN A 160 -7.71 -7.40 -19.72
CA ASN A 160 -8.95 -7.42 -18.94
C ASN A 160 -9.16 -8.73 -18.17
N LYS A 161 -8.28 -9.73 -18.33
CA LYS A 161 -8.28 -10.93 -17.47
C LYS A 161 -7.46 -10.77 -16.20
N LEU A 162 -6.87 -9.59 -16.00
CA LEU A 162 -6.12 -9.25 -14.79
C LEU A 162 -7.00 -8.46 -13.81
N PHE A 163 -6.72 -8.61 -12.52
CA PHE A 163 -7.16 -7.65 -11.51
C PHE A 163 -6.06 -6.60 -11.28
N TYR A 164 -6.46 -5.39 -10.90
CA TYR A 164 -5.57 -4.23 -10.85
C TYR A 164 -5.54 -3.55 -9.49
N VAL A 165 -4.33 -3.44 -8.93
CA VAL A 165 -4.04 -2.69 -7.71
C VAL A 165 -3.17 -1.49 -8.09
N VAL A 166 -3.79 -0.42 -8.58
CA VAL A 166 -3.06 0.74 -9.11
C VAL A 166 -2.97 1.81 -8.04
N HIS A 167 -1.76 2.33 -7.80
CA HIS A 167 -1.57 3.48 -6.92
C HIS A 167 -2.42 4.67 -7.42
N PRO A 168 -3.35 5.20 -6.59
CA PRO A 168 -4.22 6.30 -6.97
C PRO A 168 -3.48 7.64 -6.87
N GLY A 169 -2.50 7.85 -7.76
CA GLY A 169 -1.68 9.06 -7.77
C GLY A 169 -2.46 10.33 -8.09
N GLY A 170 -3.53 10.18 -8.87
CA GLY A 170 -4.46 11.22 -9.25
C GLY A 170 -5.37 10.77 -10.39
N PRO A 171 -6.47 11.49 -10.66
CA PRO A 171 -7.49 11.04 -11.61
C PRO A 171 -6.97 10.97 -13.05
N ALA A 172 -6.05 11.86 -13.43
CA ALA A 172 -5.47 11.86 -14.77
C ALA A 172 -4.60 10.62 -15.05
N VAL A 173 -3.92 10.08 -14.02
CA VAL A 173 -3.10 8.87 -14.15
C VAL A 173 -4.00 7.64 -14.34
N LEU A 174 -5.03 7.49 -13.49
CA LEU A 174 -5.97 6.36 -13.60
C LEU A 174 -6.65 6.32 -14.97
N LYS A 175 -7.21 7.46 -15.42
CA LYS A 175 -7.84 7.57 -16.75
C LYS A 175 -6.92 7.19 -17.89
N GLN A 176 -5.67 7.68 -17.85
CA GLN A 176 -4.72 7.38 -18.91
C GLN A 176 -4.30 5.91 -18.92
N ILE A 177 -4.25 5.24 -17.76
CA ILE A 177 -4.02 3.79 -17.70
C ILE A 177 -5.22 3.03 -18.30
N GLU A 178 -6.46 3.39 -17.91
CA GLU A 178 -7.69 2.79 -18.45
C GLU A 178 -7.75 2.92 -19.98
N GLU A 179 -7.58 4.14 -20.50
CA GLU A 179 -7.62 4.45 -21.92
C GLU A 179 -6.52 3.72 -22.69
N LYS A 180 -5.29 3.72 -22.17
CA LYS A 180 -4.11 3.17 -22.86
C LYS A 180 -4.13 1.65 -22.93
N LEU A 181 -4.59 0.99 -21.87
CA LEU A 181 -4.65 -0.48 -21.80
C LEU A 181 -6.00 -1.04 -22.31
N GLY A 182 -6.97 -0.18 -22.60
CA GLY A 182 -8.31 -0.60 -23.02
C GLY A 182 -9.04 -1.38 -21.93
N LEU A 183 -8.93 -0.93 -20.68
CA LEU A 183 -9.54 -1.62 -19.54
C LEU A 183 -11.05 -1.34 -19.48
N ASP A 184 -11.79 -2.36 -19.04
CA ASP A 184 -13.19 -2.20 -18.67
C ASP A 184 -13.34 -1.25 -17.47
N ASN A 185 -14.47 -0.52 -17.41
CA ASN A 185 -14.69 0.57 -16.45
C ASN A 185 -14.65 0.14 -14.97
N ASP A 186 -14.78 -1.15 -14.69
CA ASP A 186 -14.75 -1.71 -13.34
C ASP A 186 -13.34 -2.09 -12.87
N LYS A 187 -12.37 -2.25 -13.77
CA LYS A 187 -11.01 -2.74 -13.45
C LYS A 187 -10.26 -1.88 -12.44
N LEU A 188 -10.44 -0.56 -12.48
CA LEU A 188 -9.80 0.35 -11.52
C LEU A 188 -10.75 0.84 -10.44
N LYS A 189 -11.93 0.22 -10.25
CA LYS A 189 -12.96 0.66 -9.28
C LYS A 189 -12.40 0.81 -7.86
N ALA A 190 -11.59 -0.15 -7.39
CA ALA A 190 -10.95 -0.06 -6.07
C ALA A 190 -9.97 1.12 -5.97
N SER A 191 -9.20 1.37 -7.03
CA SER A 191 -8.24 2.50 -7.09
C SER A 191 -8.98 3.85 -7.08
N TRP A 192 -10.06 3.95 -7.85
CA TRP A 192 -10.95 5.12 -7.84
C TRP A 192 -11.61 5.34 -6.48
N HIS A 193 -12.14 4.28 -5.86
CA HIS A 193 -12.73 4.36 -4.53
C HIS A 193 -11.73 4.94 -3.52
N VAL A 194 -10.51 4.41 -3.49
CA VAL A 194 -9.48 4.89 -2.57
C VAL A 194 -9.13 6.36 -2.83
N LEU A 195 -9.01 6.76 -4.10
CA LEU A 195 -8.75 8.15 -4.46
C LEU A 195 -9.87 9.09 -3.98
N ILE A 196 -11.12 8.69 -4.15
CA ILE A 196 -12.30 9.49 -3.80
C ILE A 196 -12.43 9.65 -2.28
N GLU A 197 -12.27 8.56 -1.53
CA GLU A 197 -12.51 8.53 -0.09
C GLU A 197 -11.33 9.02 0.75
N TYR A 198 -10.11 8.79 0.26
CA TYR A 198 -8.90 9.02 1.02
C TYR A 198 -7.93 10.00 0.35
N GLY A 199 -8.07 10.30 -0.94
CA GLY A 199 -7.06 11.05 -1.68
C GLY A 199 -5.79 10.23 -1.91
N ASN A 200 -4.70 10.92 -2.29
CA ASN A 200 -3.38 10.33 -2.48
C ASN A 200 -2.58 10.37 -1.17
N MET A 201 -2.62 9.28 -0.41
CA MET A 201 -1.85 9.12 0.82
C MET A 201 -0.36 8.82 0.60
N TRP A 202 0.14 8.89 -0.64
CA TRP A 202 1.44 8.40 -1.08
C TRP A 202 1.56 6.87 -0.96
N SER A 203 2.61 6.35 -0.31
CA SER A 203 2.91 4.92 -0.30
C SER A 203 1.81 4.01 0.29
N PRO A 204 1.08 4.35 1.37
CA PRO A 204 -0.03 3.58 1.90
C PRO A 204 -1.18 3.40 0.91
N SER A 205 -1.36 4.31 -0.06
CA SER A 205 -2.54 4.30 -0.94
C SER A 205 -2.72 2.98 -1.66
N VAL A 206 -1.64 2.37 -2.14
CA VAL A 206 -1.73 1.09 -2.87
C VAL A 206 -2.09 -0.09 -1.95
N LEU A 207 -1.74 -0.01 -0.66
CA LEU A 207 -2.15 -0.99 0.35
C LEU A 207 -3.62 -0.83 0.74
N PHE A 208 -4.15 0.40 0.69
CA PHE A 208 -5.58 0.65 0.82
C PHE A 208 -6.35 0.07 -0.37
N VAL A 209 -5.81 0.17 -1.59
CA VAL A 209 -6.41 -0.45 -2.78
C VAL A 209 -6.46 -1.98 -2.63
N LEU A 210 -5.37 -2.60 -2.14
CA LEU A 210 -5.36 -4.03 -1.83
C LEU A 210 -6.46 -4.42 -0.81
N ASP A 211 -6.62 -3.63 0.26
CA ASP A 211 -7.64 -3.92 1.28
C ASP A 211 -9.06 -3.72 0.76
N GLU A 212 -9.26 -2.71 -0.09
CA GLU A 212 -10.55 -2.42 -0.72
C GLU A 212 -10.99 -3.57 -1.63
N MET A 213 -10.07 -4.09 -2.45
CA MET A 213 -10.32 -5.28 -3.26
C MET A 213 -10.70 -6.48 -2.38
N ARG A 214 -9.95 -6.71 -1.29
CA ARG A 214 -10.23 -7.78 -0.35
C ARG A 214 -11.61 -7.66 0.31
N LYS A 215 -12.08 -6.44 0.59
CA LYS A 215 -13.36 -6.16 1.26
C LYS A 215 -14.57 -6.28 0.32
N ASN A 216 -14.48 -5.75 -0.90
CA ASN A 216 -15.61 -5.76 -1.84
C ASN A 216 -16.05 -7.19 -2.18
N THR A 217 -15.13 -8.14 -2.19
CA THR A 217 -15.43 -9.58 -2.26
C THR A 217 -16.33 -10.10 -1.13
N THR A 218 -16.25 -9.52 0.06
CA THR A 218 -16.95 -10.01 1.26
C THR A 218 -18.36 -9.45 1.43
N GLU A 219 -18.64 -8.24 0.93
CA GLU A 219 -19.95 -7.58 1.05
C GLU A 219 -20.97 -7.99 -0.02
N GLU A 220 -20.53 -8.44 -1.21
CA GLU A 220 -21.43 -8.94 -2.28
C GLU A 220 -22.08 -10.32 -2.00
N GLY A 221 -22.20 -10.72 -0.74
CA GLY A 221 -23.15 -11.77 -0.33
C GLY A 221 -22.66 -13.22 -0.38
N ARG A 222 -21.34 -13.49 -0.46
CA ARG A 222 -20.78 -14.84 -0.25
C ARG A 222 -20.17 -14.98 1.15
N ALA A 223 -21.02 -14.84 2.17
CA ALA A 223 -20.64 -14.87 3.58
C ALA A 223 -20.26 -16.26 4.14
N ALA A 224 -20.09 -17.29 3.31
CA ALA A 224 -19.57 -18.58 3.72
C ALA A 224 -18.68 -19.15 2.59
N ALA A 225 -17.37 -19.24 2.85
CA ALA A 225 -16.31 -19.58 1.91
C ALA A 225 -15.99 -18.48 0.87
N ALA A 226 -15.42 -17.35 1.33
CA ALA A 226 -14.62 -16.50 0.46
C ALA A 226 -13.36 -17.29 0.05
N THR A 227 -13.50 -18.11 -0.98
CA THR A 227 -12.36 -18.73 -1.66
C THR A 227 -11.52 -17.61 -2.25
N ALA A 228 -10.19 -17.76 -2.30
CA ALA A 228 -9.35 -16.68 -2.81
C ALA A 228 -9.58 -16.40 -4.33
N ALA A 229 -10.29 -17.28 -5.05
CA ALA A 229 -10.91 -16.99 -6.36
C ALA A 229 -11.95 -15.84 -6.30
N THR A 230 -12.69 -15.69 -5.20
CA THR A 230 -13.66 -14.60 -5.03
C THR A 230 -12.96 -13.29 -4.63
N ILE A 231 -11.80 -13.35 -3.96
CA ILE A 231 -11.00 -12.18 -3.52
C ILE A 231 -10.49 -11.34 -4.70
N MET A 232 -10.48 -11.94 -5.89
CA MET A 232 -9.90 -11.38 -7.10
C MET A 232 -10.91 -11.22 -8.24
N GLU A 233 -12.19 -11.01 -7.93
CA GLU A 233 -13.24 -10.89 -8.96
C GLU A 233 -13.37 -12.16 -9.86
N GLY A 234 -12.91 -13.32 -9.38
CA GLY A 234 -12.85 -14.56 -10.17
C GLY A 234 -11.59 -14.73 -11.02
N LEU A 235 -10.64 -13.79 -10.96
CA LEU A 235 -9.42 -13.79 -11.77
C LEU A 235 -8.27 -14.44 -11.00
N GLU A 236 -7.34 -15.09 -11.70
CA GLU A 236 -6.21 -15.77 -11.07
C GLU A 236 -4.99 -14.86 -10.90
N TRP A 237 -4.81 -13.94 -11.84
CA TRP A 237 -3.61 -13.11 -11.98
C TRP A 237 -3.95 -11.64 -11.85
N GLY A 238 -3.04 -10.88 -11.27
CA GLY A 238 -3.17 -9.45 -11.17
C GLY A 238 -1.85 -8.76 -10.96
N VAL A 239 -1.93 -7.43 -10.98
CA VAL A 239 -0.75 -6.58 -10.94
C VAL A 239 -0.98 -5.43 -9.98
N LEU A 240 0.05 -5.15 -9.18
CA LEU A 240 0.18 -3.93 -8.43
C LEU A 240 1.15 -3.00 -9.13
N LEU A 241 0.65 -1.81 -9.43
CA LEU A 241 1.37 -0.77 -10.11
C LEU A 241 1.50 0.42 -9.17
N ALA A 242 2.74 0.75 -8.79
CA ALA A 242 3.03 1.94 -8.01
C ALA A 242 4.11 2.79 -8.69
N PHE A 243 3.94 4.10 -8.64
CA PHE A 243 4.73 5.06 -9.42
C PHE A 243 5.36 6.08 -8.49
N GLY A 244 6.59 6.52 -8.73
CA GLY A 244 7.17 7.65 -8.01
C GLY A 244 8.46 8.16 -8.66
N PRO A 245 9.27 8.96 -7.94
CA PRO A 245 10.46 9.61 -8.51
C PRO A 245 11.41 8.63 -9.19
N GLY A 246 11.59 8.80 -10.50
CA GLY A 246 12.49 8.01 -11.35
C GLY A 246 12.16 6.52 -11.52
N VAL A 247 11.09 6.01 -10.90
CA VAL A 247 10.85 4.56 -10.80
C VAL A 247 9.37 4.20 -10.94
N THR A 248 9.12 3.18 -11.75
CA THR A 248 7.93 2.33 -11.73
C THR A 248 8.23 1.08 -10.91
N VAL A 249 7.37 0.76 -9.93
CA VAL A 249 7.41 -0.53 -9.23
C VAL A 249 6.20 -1.34 -9.64
N GLU A 250 6.48 -2.50 -10.23
CA GLU A 250 5.47 -3.44 -10.69
C GLU A 250 5.61 -4.74 -9.90
N THR A 251 4.59 -5.05 -9.11
CA THR A 251 4.55 -6.31 -8.36
C THR A 251 3.47 -7.19 -8.95
N VAL A 252 3.84 -8.40 -9.33
CA VAL A 252 2.89 -9.39 -9.85
C VAL A 252 2.29 -10.14 -8.68
N PHE A 253 0.97 -10.27 -8.70
CA PHE A 253 0.24 -11.10 -7.76
C PHE A 253 -0.42 -12.25 -8.54
N LYS A 254 -0.29 -13.45 -7.99
CA LYS A 254 -1.25 -14.53 -8.27
C LYS A 254 -2.11 -14.60 -7.03
N GLY A 255 -3.43 -14.55 -7.12
CA GLY A 255 -4.19 -14.91 -5.93
C GLY A 255 -4.50 -16.39 -5.92
N LEU A 256 -4.84 -16.83 -4.73
CA LEU A 256 -4.87 -18.24 -4.43
C LEU A 256 -6.24 -18.79 -4.84
N CYS A 257 -6.29 -19.97 -5.45
CA CYS A 257 -7.52 -20.75 -5.55
C CYS A 257 -7.41 -21.94 -4.59
N GLU A 258 -8.53 -22.51 -4.13
CA GLU A 258 -8.54 -23.69 -3.23
C GLU A 258 -7.81 -24.91 -3.81
N THR A 259 -7.58 -24.94 -5.11
CA THR A 259 -6.78 -25.94 -5.86
C THR A 259 -5.27 -25.73 -5.83
N TRP A 260 -4.74 -24.78 -5.05
CA TRP A 260 -3.29 -24.60 -4.83
C TRP A 260 -2.55 -25.91 -4.46
N ARG A 261 -3.24 -26.85 -3.79
CA ARG A 261 -2.69 -28.16 -3.42
C ARG A 261 -2.24 -29.02 -4.60
N SER A 262 -2.86 -28.91 -5.77
CA SER A 262 -2.64 -29.83 -6.91
C SER A 262 -1.65 -29.32 -7.96
N GLU A 263 -1.40 -28.00 -8.05
CA GLU A 263 -0.47 -27.43 -9.05
C GLU A 263 1.00 -27.48 -8.61
N LEU A 264 1.27 -27.53 -7.29
CA LEU A 264 2.63 -27.64 -6.74
C LEU A 264 3.33 -28.96 -7.11
N GLU A 265 2.59 -30.01 -7.47
CA GLU A 265 3.16 -31.31 -7.83
C GLU A 265 3.50 -31.43 -9.33
N LEU A 266 3.10 -30.47 -10.18
CA LEU A 266 3.09 -30.66 -11.63
C LEU A 266 4.10 -29.83 -12.45
N HIS A 267 4.75 -28.81 -11.88
CA HIS A 267 5.71 -27.98 -12.63
C HIS A 267 7.14 -28.07 -12.05
N PRO A 268 8.07 -28.79 -12.71
CA PRO A 268 9.44 -28.99 -12.22
C PRO A 268 10.32 -27.73 -12.25
N ASP A 269 9.90 -26.64 -12.90
CA ASP A 269 10.67 -25.40 -13.03
C ASP A 269 10.29 -24.30 -12.02
N PHE A 270 9.24 -24.49 -11.22
CA PHE A 270 8.85 -23.55 -10.15
C PHE A 270 9.36 -24.06 -8.79
N HIS A 271 10.63 -23.78 -8.47
CA HIS A 271 11.12 -24.00 -7.11
C HIS A 271 10.36 -23.09 -6.12
N ASN A 272 9.75 -23.75 -5.14
CA ASN A 272 8.86 -23.28 -4.07
C ASN A 272 9.39 -22.04 -3.30
N THR A 273 9.23 -20.84 -3.87
CA THR A 273 9.74 -19.55 -3.34
C THR A 273 8.69 -18.44 -3.43
N SER A 274 7.45 -18.73 -3.06
CA SER A 274 6.38 -17.71 -3.09
C SER A 274 5.91 -17.31 -1.69
N SER A 275 6.13 -16.06 -1.33
CA SER A 275 5.53 -15.46 -0.13
C SER A 275 4.07 -15.12 -0.36
N THR A 276 3.35 -14.91 0.73
CA THR A 276 1.92 -14.63 0.75
C THR A 276 1.61 -13.50 1.73
N ILE A 277 0.63 -12.65 1.41
CA ILE A 277 0.05 -11.69 2.35
C ILE A 277 -0.92 -12.43 3.27
N LEU A 278 -0.60 -12.52 4.57
CA LEU A 278 -1.24 -13.45 5.51
C LEU A 278 -2.44 -12.88 6.29
N ALA A 279 -2.54 -11.55 6.48
CA ALA A 279 -3.74 -10.87 6.98
C ALA A 279 -3.54 -9.34 7.21
N SER A 280 -4.69 -8.65 7.14
CA SER A 280 -5.11 -7.34 7.68
C SER A 280 -4.27 -6.09 7.41
N THR A 281 -4.81 -5.23 6.55
CA THR A 281 -4.45 -3.81 6.47
C THR A 281 -4.99 -3.07 7.69
N LEU A 282 -4.09 -2.55 8.54
CA LEU A 282 -4.47 -1.64 9.62
C LEU A 282 -4.56 -0.21 9.06
N HIS A 283 -5.76 0.35 9.03
CA HIS A 283 -5.98 1.75 8.63
C HIS A 283 -5.85 2.68 9.84
N ILE A 284 -4.90 3.62 9.79
CA ILE A 284 -4.86 4.75 10.73
C ILE A 284 -5.08 6.03 9.92
N ARG A 285 -6.16 6.76 10.24
CA ARG A 285 -6.63 7.94 9.50
C ARG A 285 -6.48 9.21 10.33
N ARG A 286 -6.04 10.29 9.68
CA ARG A 286 -6.46 11.65 10.04
C ARG A 286 -7.36 12.17 8.93
N LEU A 287 -8.63 12.38 9.26
CA LEU A 287 -9.60 13.00 8.36
C LEU A 287 -9.20 14.46 8.14
N ASN A 288 -8.85 14.85 6.92
CA ASN A 288 -9.00 16.25 6.51
C ASN A 288 -10.51 16.53 6.49
N THR A 289 -11.03 17.06 7.59
CA THR A 289 -12.41 17.55 7.63
C THR A 289 -12.54 18.61 6.54
N ARG A 290 -13.24 18.31 5.44
CA ARG A 290 -13.80 19.36 4.58
C ARG A 290 -14.53 20.30 5.50
N ASN A 291 -14.14 21.58 5.49
CA ASN A 291 -14.83 22.60 6.25
C ASN A 291 -16.27 22.68 5.67
N PRO A 292 -17.33 22.26 6.39
CA PRO A 292 -18.67 22.16 5.81
C PRO A 292 -19.32 23.53 5.53
N GLY A 293 -18.61 24.63 5.76
CA GLY A 293 -19.18 25.95 6.02
C GLY A 293 -18.79 27.06 5.07
N LEU A 294 -18.43 26.79 3.81
CA LEU A 294 -18.30 27.85 2.80
C LEU A 294 -19.07 27.49 1.53
N ALA A 295 -20.39 27.45 1.67
CA ALA A 295 -21.27 27.71 0.53
C ALA A 295 -21.00 29.14 0.08
N ASN A 296 -20.48 29.28 -1.14
CA ASN A 296 -20.13 30.53 -1.78
C ASN A 296 -21.42 31.33 -2.07
N THR A 297 -21.90 32.08 -1.09
CA THR A 297 -23.01 33.03 -1.26
C THR A 297 -22.42 34.39 -1.62
N ASN A 298 -22.05 34.53 -2.90
CA ASN A 298 -21.76 35.84 -3.47
C ASN A 298 -23.08 36.58 -3.70
N THR A 299 -23.53 37.33 -2.69
CA THR A 299 -24.33 38.54 -2.89
C THR A 299 -23.67 39.69 -2.15
N SER A 300 -23.46 40.79 -2.87
CA SER A 300 -22.76 41.97 -2.42
C SER A 300 -23.47 42.66 -1.25
N SER A 301 -22.73 43.06 -0.22
CA SER A 301 -22.63 44.46 0.22
C SER A 301 -21.90 44.63 1.56
N ARG A 302 -20.96 45.58 1.54
CA ARG A 302 -20.50 46.50 2.60
C ARG A 302 -19.72 45.99 3.82
N LEU A 303 -18.69 46.80 4.10
CA LEU A 303 -17.85 46.87 5.28
C LEU A 303 -18.65 46.67 6.58
N ASP A 304 -18.12 45.87 7.51
CA ASP A 304 -17.74 46.41 8.81
C ASP A 304 -16.77 45.50 9.57
N SER A 305 -15.82 46.16 10.23
CA SER A 305 -14.85 45.61 11.18
C SER A 305 -15.53 45.04 12.43
N ARG A 306 -15.02 43.93 13.00
CA ARG A 306 -14.55 43.88 14.41
C ARG A 306 -14.17 42.46 14.91
N THR A 307 -13.02 42.45 15.60
CA THR A 307 -12.64 41.74 16.85
C THR A 307 -12.79 40.22 16.95
N GLY A 308 -11.67 39.56 17.24
CA GLY A 308 -11.60 38.13 17.49
C GLY A 308 -12.10 37.68 18.86
N SER A 309 -12.35 36.37 18.94
CA SER A 309 -12.44 35.61 20.17
C SER A 309 -11.89 34.20 19.92
N ASN A 310 -10.83 33.84 20.64
CA ASN A 310 -10.33 32.47 20.76
C ASN A 310 -11.45 31.60 21.34
N GLN A 311 -11.92 30.60 20.60
CA GLN A 311 -12.65 29.46 21.18
C GLN A 311 -11.86 28.17 20.91
N ALA A 312 -11.50 27.51 22.01
CA ALA A 312 -10.85 26.23 22.04
C ALA A 312 -11.76 25.14 21.44
N VAL A 313 -11.19 24.30 20.58
CA VAL A 313 -11.86 23.13 20.00
C VAL A 313 -11.81 21.97 21.01
N PRO A 314 -12.91 21.25 21.29
CA PRO A 314 -12.90 20.13 22.22
C PRO A 314 -12.10 18.94 21.66
N GLY A 315 -11.19 18.41 22.48
CA GLY A 315 -10.47 17.18 22.19
C GLY A 315 -11.37 15.96 22.31
N ASN A 316 -11.66 15.30 21.19
CA ASN A 316 -12.16 13.94 21.14
C ASN A 316 -11.39 13.17 20.06
N GLY A 317 -10.14 12.82 20.36
CA GLY A 317 -9.41 11.78 19.65
C GLY A 317 -9.66 10.45 20.36
N THR A 318 -10.49 9.59 19.79
CA THR A 318 -10.62 8.19 20.21
C THR A 318 -9.28 7.49 19.96
N PHE A 319 -8.55 7.17 21.03
CA PHE A 319 -7.38 6.29 20.95
C PHE A 319 -7.85 4.88 20.56
N ILE A 320 -7.45 4.40 19.39
CA ILE A 320 -7.71 3.03 18.93
C ILE A 320 -6.67 2.10 19.58
N ASP A 321 -7.13 1.17 20.40
CA ASP A 321 -6.29 0.15 21.02
C ASP A 321 -5.90 -0.92 19.98
N VAL A 322 -4.68 -0.78 19.44
CA VAL A 322 -4.05 -1.71 18.49
C VAL A 322 -4.01 -3.16 19.05
N ARG A 323 -4.04 -3.35 20.38
CA ARG A 323 -4.08 -4.70 20.98
C ARG A 323 -5.38 -5.43 20.73
N ARG A 324 -6.50 -4.75 20.52
CA ARG A 324 -7.79 -5.43 20.33
C ARG A 324 -7.93 -6.01 18.92
N LEU A 325 -7.26 -5.41 17.93
CA LEU A 325 -7.24 -5.91 16.54
C LEU A 325 -6.15 -6.98 16.31
N LEU A 326 -5.03 -6.91 17.04
CA LEU A 326 -3.96 -7.91 16.99
C LEU A 326 -4.12 -9.02 18.04
N GLY A 327 -4.92 -8.81 19.09
CA GLY A 327 -5.02 -9.68 20.25
C GLY A 327 -5.54 -11.09 19.92
N ASP A 328 -6.46 -11.19 18.97
CA ASP A 328 -6.99 -12.48 18.52
C ASP A 328 -5.95 -13.30 17.72
N TYR A 329 -4.92 -12.64 17.18
CA TYR A 329 -3.80 -13.29 16.47
C TYR A 329 -2.64 -13.65 17.41
N TRP A 330 -2.42 -12.88 18.49
CA TRP A 330 -1.33 -13.10 19.44
C TRP A 330 -1.67 -14.04 20.59
N ALA A 331 -2.95 -14.18 20.96
CA ALA A 331 -3.36 -15.08 22.04
C ALA A 331 -3.11 -16.58 21.73
N SER A 332 -3.06 -16.95 20.45
CA SER A 332 -2.73 -18.32 20.00
C SER A 332 -1.23 -18.62 20.00
N LEU A 333 -0.37 -17.59 20.00
CA LEU A 333 1.10 -17.72 20.03
C LEU A 333 1.68 -17.69 21.46
N SER A 334 0.86 -17.98 22.48
CA SER A 334 1.34 -18.16 23.85
C SER A 334 2.27 -19.37 23.93
N TRP A 335 3.56 -19.08 23.81
CA TRP A 335 4.67 -20.01 23.91
C TRP A 335 4.64 -20.70 25.28
N ARG A 336 4.10 -21.93 25.36
CA ARG A 336 4.41 -22.85 26.47
C ARG A 336 5.78 -23.46 26.18
N GLY A 337 6.83 -22.80 26.64
CA GLY A 337 8.17 -23.35 26.61
C GLY A 337 8.22 -24.68 27.38
N ARG A 338 8.20 -25.80 26.65
CA ARG A 338 8.77 -27.06 27.15
C ARG A 338 10.26 -26.99 26.90
N LEU A 339 11.00 -26.74 27.97
CA LEU A 339 12.43 -27.00 28.03
C LEU A 339 12.65 -28.50 27.73
N LEU A 340 13.27 -28.81 26.60
CA LEU A 340 13.94 -30.09 26.42
C LEU A 340 15.29 -30.02 27.16
N PRO A 341 15.62 -30.98 28.05
CA PRO A 341 16.86 -30.95 28.79
C PRO A 341 18.02 -31.50 27.96
N GLY A 342 19.11 -30.76 27.91
CA GLY A 342 20.44 -31.30 27.60
C GLY A 342 21.08 -30.80 26.31
N TRP A 343 21.86 -29.72 26.41
CA TRP A 343 23.25 -29.74 25.94
C TRP A 343 24.06 -28.59 26.59
N PRO A 344 25.30 -28.82 27.07
CA PRO A 344 26.08 -27.81 27.79
C PRO A 344 27.09 -27.06 26.90
N TYR A 345 27.65 -25.99 27.47
CA TYR A 345 28.74 -25.10 27.01
C TYR A 345 28.32 -23.96 26.07
N GLY A 346 28.77 -22.72 26.25
CA GLY A 346 29.75 -22.17 27.18
C GLY A 346 29.84 -20.66 27.00
N ARG A 347 30.21 -19.97 28.09
CA ARG A 347 30.47 -18.54 28.17
C ARG A 347 31.57 -18.15 27.16
N HIS A 348 31.46 -16.97 26.54
CA HIS A 348 32.45 -15.89 26.65
C HIS A 348 32.14 -14.75 25.66
N PHE A 349 32.04 -13.55 26.25
CA PHE A 349 32.01 -12.18 25.69
C PHE A 349 30.80 -11.69 24.91
#